data_AF-A0A8S1H6S7-F1
#
_entry.id   AF-A0A8S1H6S7-F1
#
_cell.length_a   1.000
_cell.length_b   1.000
_cell.length_c   1.000
_cell.angle_alpha   90.00
_cell.angle_beta   90.00
_cell.angle_gamma   90.00
#
_symmetry.space_group_name_H-M   'P 1'
#
loop_
_entity.id
_entity.type
_entity.pdbx_description
1 polymer ?
#
loop_
_entity_poly.entity_id
_entity_poly.type
_entity_poly.pdbx_seq_one_letter_code
_entity_poly.pdbx_strand_id
1 'polypeptide(L)'
;MLKTTVLLRKLTPVSKNLRFAAMSQINKPPEELEEIRAKLEELTESLPEHSAPLQRVTSEQKKFLLKRLLRREKLIKIEHEKGFPPIYDMFMRHHTYLRISLTEKCNFRCVYCMPEEGVQLSPKDNLLTNDEILRMVRLFAAHGVDKVRLTGGEPTIRKDIVEIVAGINSVPGIKDIGMTTNGAVLEKHLKPLVDAGLSKINISIDSLNKAKFELMTRRNAFDRVWSAIEAARKLLPKVKLNTVVMNGKNEEEILDFVAVTKDKNLDIRFIEYMPFGGNKFSNNKFYSYHAMLEQIIRKYGDSVKRLRDSPNDTTKAYKIDGYEGQFGFITSMTDHFCNTCNRMRITADGNLKVCLHGNAETNLRDMMRAGASDEELSDIIQKSVNNKKARHADFRHEQFEEFAKPSYDPHRRVKKGGSSLPSASKIQAFLSASSPKHSFLQNRFFSSDDFNRLTHVDIDGKVKQVDVSTKQPTARLAVAQGTLVLPKEVSIQIAQNTIKKGDVLTVAQIASIMGAKQTSNLIPLCHHIPLAYVDTRFKHDQEKYLLHARSSTRCIANTGVEMEALMACTIALLTVYDMCKAISQEMRMTDVRLIHKIGGETNYLGDRSLYNFEEDR
;
A
#
# COMPACT_ATOMS: atom_id res chain seq x y z
N MET A 1 7.33 -1.36 -31.38
CA MET A 1 6.79 -2.37 -30.43
C MET A 1 5.48 -1.98 -29.73
N LEU A 2 5.10 -0.70 -29.58
CA LEU A 2 3.90 -0.33 -28.78
C LEU A 2 2.53 -0.51 -29.48
N LYS A 3 2.45 -0.71 -30.80
CA LYS A 3 1.17 -0.96 -31.51
C LYS A 3 0.66 -2.41 -31.38
N THR A 4 1.54 -3.39 -31.16
CA THR A 4 1.18 -4.83 -31.16
C THR A 4 0.28 -5.22 -29.97
N THR A 5 0.43 -4.55 -28.82
CA THR A 5 -0.32 -4.85 -27.59
C THR A 5 -1.80 -4.46 -27.66
N VAL A 6 -2.21 -3.65 -28.65
CA VAL A 6 -3.59 -3.15 -28.78
C VAL A 6 -4.49 -4.14 -29.53
N LEU A 7 -3.98 -4.87 -30.52
CA LEU A 7 -4.78 -5.80 -31.33
C LEU A 7 -5.37 -6.96 -30.51
N LEU A 8 -4.62 -7.47 -29.53
CA LEU A 8 -5.04 -8.57 -28.64
C LEU A 8 -6.23 -8.23 -27.71
N ARG A 9 -6.76 -6.99 -27.76
CA ARG A 9 -7.97 -6.58 -27.01
C ARG A 9 -9.25 -6.48 -27.86
N LYS A 10 -9.22 -6.83 -29.15
CA LYS A 10 -10.41 -6.82 -30.02
C LYS A 10 -10.83 -8.19 -30.59
N LEU A 11 -10.15 -9.29 -30.24
CA LEU A 11 -10.40 -10.63 -30.81
C LEU A 11 -10.97 -11.64 -29.80
N THR A 12 -12.22 -11.43 -29.39
CA THR A 12 -13.16 -12.48 -28.95
C THR A 12 -14.53 -12.10 -29.47
N PRO A 13 -15.19 -12.92 -30.30
CA PRO A 13 -15.76 -14.17 -29.78
C PRO A 13 -15.67 -15.37 -30.74
N VAL A 14 -14.51 -16.02 -30.85
CA VAL A 14 -14.35 -17.29 -31.61
C VAL A 14 -13.68 -18.41 -30.78
N SER A 15 -12.94 -18.05 -29.72
CA SER A 15 -12.03 -18.95 -28.99
C SER A 15 -12.66 -20.03 -28.10
N LYS A 16 -13.99 -20.08 -27.96
CA LYS A 16 -14.67 -21.14 -27.16
C LYS A 16 -14.92 -22.43 -27.95
N ASN A 17 -15.35 -22.36 -29.21
CA ASN A 17 -15.83 -23.55 -29.92
C ASN A 17 -14.68 -24.41 -30.50
N LEU A 18 -13.59 -23.80 -30.96
CA LEU A 18 -12.45 -24.56 -31.51
C LEU A 18 -11.74 -25.47 -30.49
N ARG A 19 -11.77 -25.15 -29.19
CA ARG A 19 -11.12 -25.99 -28.16
C ARG A 19 -11.82 -27.33 -27.95
N PHE A 20 -13.14 -27.40 -28.14
CA PHE A 20 -13.87 -28.67 -28.07
C PHE A 20 -13.72 -29.49 -29.36
N ALA A 21 -13.75 -28.83 -30.53
CA ALA A 21 -13.52 -29.52 -31.81
C ALA A 21 -12.13 -30.19 -31.85
N ALA A 22 -11.07 -29.43 -31.53
CA ALA A 22 -9.67 -29.86 -31.67
C ALA A 22 -9.28 -31.09 -30.82
N MET A 23 -9.98 -31.38 -29.72
CA MET A 23 -9.66 -32.54 -28.87
C MET A 23 -10.41 -33.83 -29.27
N SER A 24 -11.32 -33.77 -30.24
CA SER A 24 -12.14 -34.92 -30.66
C SER A 24 -11.67 -35.64 -31.93
N GLN A 25 -10.70 -35.08 -32.66
CA GLN A 25 -10.34 -35.53 -34.03
C GLN A 25 -8.86 -35.91 -34.21
N ILE A 26 -8.11 -36.11 -33.13
CA ILE A 26 -6.66 -36.41 -33.15
C ILE A 26 -6.32 -37.75 -33.83
N ASN A 27 -7.29 -38.65 -34.02
CA ASN A 27 -7.12 -39.99 -34.58
C ASN A 27 -7.65 -40.16 -36.03
N LYS A 28 -7.87 -39.08 -36.79
CA LYS A 28 -8.22 -39.18 -38.23
C LYS A 28 -6.96 -39.35 -39.11
N PRO A 29 -7.03 -40.11 -40.22
CA PRO A 29 -5.89 -40.30 -41.14
C PRO A 29 -5.47 -38.97 -41.82
N PRO A 30 -4.21 -38.88 -42.32
CA PRO A 30 -3.65 -37.61 -42.80
C PRO A 30 -4.41 -36.96 -43.96
N GLU A 31 -5.04 -37.77 -44.82
CA GLU A 31 -5.71 -37.31 -46.05
C GLU A 31 -6.99 -36.50 -45.74
N GLU A 32 -7.77 -36.90 -44.73
CA GLU A 32 -8.92 -36.11 -44.26
C GLU A 32 -8.49 -34.76 -43.64
N LEU A 33 -7.29 -34.71 -43.03
CA LEU A 33 -6.77 -33.49 -42.41
C LEU A 33 -6.31 -32.46 -43.44
N GLU A 34 -5.84 -32.89 -44.62
CA GLU A 34 -5.57 -32.00 -45.76
C GLU A 34 -6.88 -31.47 -46.38
N GLU A 35 -7.90 -32.31 -46.55
CA GLU A 35 -9.19 -31.91 -47.13
C GLU A 35 -9.93 -30.87 -46.26
N ILE A 36 -9.91 -31.04 -44.94
CA ILE A 36 -10.43 -30.07 -43.96
C ILE A 36 -9.65 -28.74 -44.02
N ARG A 37 -8.36 -28.79 -44.37
CA ARG A 37 -7.48 -27.62 -44.47
C ARG A 37 -7.81 -26.79 -45.71
N ALA A 38 -7.95 -27.43 -46.86
CA ALA A 38 -8.36 -26.77 -48.11
C ALA A 38 -9.69 -26.04 -47.95
N LYS A 39 -10.69 -26.71 -47.35
CA LYS A 39 -12.02 -26.13 -47.05
C LYS A 39 -11.96 -24.98 -46.03
N LEU A 40 -10.93 -24.91 -45.19
CA LEU A 40 -10.72 -23.78 -44.27
C LEU A 40 -10.07 -22.58 -44.95
N GLU A 41 -9.16 -22.79 -45.92
CA GLU A 41 -8.56 -21.70 -46.70
C GLU A 41 -9.58 -21.08 -47.67
N GLU A 42 -10.41 -21.91 -48.31
CA GLU A 42 -11.52 -21.50 -49.19
C GLU A 42 -12.60 -20.65 -48.47
N LEU A 43 -12.73 -20.80 -47.14
CA LEU A 43 -13.65 -20.02 -46.30
C LEU A 43 -13.05 -18.72 -45.72
N THR A 44 -11.86 -18.29 -46.16
CA THR A 44 -11.17 -17.10 -45.62
C THR A 44 -10.84 -16.03 -46.66
N GLU A 45 -11.77 -15.09 -46.88
CA GLU A 45 -11.47 -13.86 -47.63
C GLU A 45 -10.41 -13.00 -46.91
N SER A 46 -9.45 -12.48 -47.68
CA SER A 46 -8.37 -11.63 -47.16
C SER A 46 -8.79 -10.16 -47.04
N LEU A 47 -8.82 -9.63 -45.82
CA LEU A 47 -9.07 -8.19 -45.58
C LEU A 47 -7.92 -7.32 -46.16
N PRO A 48 -8.20 -6.26 -46.96
CA PRO A 48 -7.15 -5.54 -47.71
C PRO A 48 -6.10 -4.77 -46.90
N GLU A 49 -6.32 -4.48 -45.62
CA GLU A 49 -5.49 -3.54 -44.84
C GLU A 49 -4.14 -4.11 -44.31
N HIS A 50 -3.78 -5.35 -44.65
CA HIS A 50 -2.59 -6.03 -44.11
C HIS A 50 -1.59 -6.49 -45.19
N SER A 51 -1.23 -5.57 -46.09
CA SER A 51 -0.17 -5.72 -47.10
C SER A 51 1.28 -5.73 -46.56
N ALA A 52 1.46 -5.74 -45.23
CA ALA A 52 2.77 -5.89 -44.59
C ALA A 52 2.95 -7.34 -44.09
N PRO A 53 3.96 -8.09 -44.58
CA PRO A 53 4.11 -9.50 -44.21
C PRO A 53 4.40 -9.66 -42.72
N LEU A 54 3.66 -10.56 -42.06
CA LEU A 54 3.87 -10.93 -40.66
C LEU A 54 5.33 -11.39 -40.45
N GLN A 55 6.08 -10.65 -39.64
CA GLN A 55 7.48 -10.97 -39.35
C GLN A 55 7.60 -12.40 -38.79
N ARG A 56 8.15 -13.31 -39.61
CA ARG A 56 8.45 -14.69 -39.21
C ARG A 56 9.47 -14.66 -38.06
N VAL A 57 8.98 -14.89 -36.84
CA VAL A 57 9.79 -14.91 -35.60
C VAL A 57 10.99 -15.84 -35.79
N THR A 58 12.20 -15.28 -35.71
CA THR A 58 13.42 -15.98 -36.08
C THR A 58 13.72 -17.16 -35.15
N SER A 59 14.53 -18.12 -35.60
CA SER A 59 14.96 -19.26 -34.79
C SER A 59 15.61 -18.84 -33.46
N GLU A 60 16.30 -17.70 -33.43
CA GLU A 60 16.84 -17.10 -32.22
C GLU A 60 15.76 -16.49 -31.31
N GLN A 61 14.82 -15.73 -31.87
CA GLN A 61 13.70 -15.18 -31.11
C GLN A 61 12.82 -16.28 -30.51
N LYS A 62 12.62 -17.40 -31.23
CA LYS A 62 11.97 -18.61 -30.71
C LYS A 62 12.78 -19.24 -29.57
N LYS A 63 14.10 -19.41 -29.72
CA LYS A 63 14.99 -19.90 -28.64
C LYS A 63 14.99 -18.97 -27.41
N PHE A 64 14.93 -17.65 -27.60
CA PHE A 64 14.85 -16.66 -26.51
C PHE A 64 13.52 -16.74 -25.76
N LEU A 65 12.39 -16.78 -26.49
CA LEU A 65 11.06 -16.97 -25.90
C LEU A 65 10.98 -18.30 -25.14
N LEU A 66 11.47 -19.40 -25.72
CA LEU A 66 11.50 -20.71 -25.08
C LEU A 66 12.38 -20.72 -23.80
N LYS A 67 13.59 -20.14 -23.85
CA LYS A 67 14.43 -19.94 -22.65
C LYS A 67 13.72 -19.11 -21.58
N ARG A 68 12.97 -18.07 -21.97
CA ARG A 68 12.19 -17.23 -21.03
C ARG A 68 11.01 -17.99 -20.41
N LEU A 69 10.32 -18.82 -21.19
CA LEU A 69 9.24 -19.69 -20.69
C LEU A 69 9.78 -20.75 -19.73
N LEU A 70 10.80 -21.51 -20.13
CA LEU A 70 11.45 -22.52 -19.28
C LEU A 70 12.06 -21.91 -18.00
N ARG A 71 12.61 -20.69 -18.08
CA ARG A 71 13.10 -19.99 -16.88
C ARG A 71 11.94 -19.54 -15.97
N ARG A 72 10.79 -19.14 -16.52
CA ARG A 72 9.58 -18.85 -15.73
C ARG A 72 9.01 -20.11 -15.08
N GLU A 73 8.94 -21.21 -15.82
CA GLU A 73 8.49 -22.51 -15.31
C GLU A 73 9.41 -23.03 -14.20
N LYS A 74 10.73 -22.88 -14.34
CA LYS A 74 11.70 -23.24 -13.30
C LYS A 74 11.66 -22.31 -12.09
N LEU A 75 11.33 -21.04 -12.26
CA LEU A 75 11.04 -20.13 -11.13
C LEU A 75 9.76 -20.55 -10.40
N ILE A 76 8.67 -20.81 -11.13
CA ILE A 76 7.40 -21.30 -10.56
C ILE A 76 7.63 -22.61 -9.77
N LYS A 77 8.44 -23.54 -10.28
CA LYS A 77 8.77 -24.78 -9.55
C LYS A 77 9.53 -24.51 -8.24
N ILE A 78 10.49 -23.57 -8.23
CA ILE A 78 11.23 -23.15 -7.02
C ILE A 78 10.35 -22.34 -6.05
N GLU A 79 9.34 -21.64 -6.55
CA GLU A 79 8.32 -20.96 -5.74
C GLU A 79 7.36 -22.00 -5.10
N HIS A 80 6.87 -22.98 -5.87
CA HIS A 80 6.03 -24.08 -5.35
C HIS A 80 6.74 -24.91 -4.26
N GLU A 81 8.06 -25.12 -4.36
CA GLU A 81 8.89 -25.75 -3.31
C GLU A 81 8.92 -24.97 -1.97
N LYS A 82 8.39 -23.73 -1.94
CA LYS A 82 8.35 -22.85 -0.75
C LYS A 82 6.95 -22.31 -0.41
N GLY A 83 5.91 -22.73 -1.12
CA GLY A 83 4.55 -22.22 -1.00
C GLY A 83 4.32 -20.92 -1.79
N PHE A 84 3.06 -20.48 -1.85
CA PHE A 84 2.68 -19.32 -2.65
C PHE A 84 3.36 -18.01 -2.18
N PRO A 85 3.80 -17.13 -3.10
CA PRO A 85 4.49 -15.90 -2.74
C PRO A 85 3.54 -14.96 -1.97
N PRO A 86 4.01 -14.20 -0.96
CA PRO A 86 3.11 -13.38 -0.16
C PRO A 86 2.46 -12.26 -0.98
N ILE A 87 1.20 -11.92 -0.68
CA ILE A 87 0.44 -10.93 -1.45
C ILE A 87 0.89 -9.50 -1.10
N TYR A 88 1.40 -8.77 -2.10
CA TYR A 88 1.72 -7.35 -2.05
C TYR A 88 0.91 -6.56 -3.07
N ASP A 89 0.73 -5.26 -2.88
CA ASP A 89 0.22 -4.35 -3.92
C ASP A 89 1.31 -3.47 -4.52
N MET A 90 0.93 -2.60 -5.48
CA MET A 90 1.84 -1.65 -6.12
C MET A 90 2.41 -0.56 -5.18
N PHE A 91 2.06 -0.59 -3.89
CA PHE A 91 2.58 0.30 -2.83
C PHE A 91 3.36 -0.50 -1.77
N MET A 92 3.74 -1.75 -2.08
CA MET A 92 4.44 -2.68 -1.20
C MET A 92 3.74 -2.97 0.14
N ARG A 93 2.41 -2.81 0.20
CA ARG A 93 1.64 -3.19 1.39
C ARG A 93 1.45 -4.70 1.40
N HIS A 94 2.04 -5.37 2.38
CA HIS A 94 1.84 -6.81 2.61
C HIS A 94 0.41 -7.08 3.12
N HIS A 95 -0.30 -8.03 2.50
CA HIS A 95 -1.74 -8.23 2.71
C HIS A 95 -2.10 -9.41 3.62
N THR A 96 -1.75 -9.32 4.91
CA THR A 96 -1.96 -10.41 5.89
C THR A 96 -3.37 -10.56 6.47
N TYR A 97 -4.34 -9.70 6.10
CA TYR A 97 -5.64 -9.61 6.79
C TYR A 97 -6.85 -9.73 5.84
N LEU A 98 -7.53 -10.88 5.93
CA LEU A 98 -8.75 -11.18 5.17
C LEU A 98 -10.02 -10.92 6.01
N ARG A 99 -11.01 -10.22 5.44
CA ARG A 99 -12.36 -10.10 6.02
C ARG A 99 -13.37 -10.85 5.16
N ILE A 100 -14.12 -11.78 5.74
CA ILE A 100 -15.14 -12.57 5.03
C ILE A 100 -16.54 -12.08 5.46
N SER A 101 -17.43 -11.89 4.48
CA SER A 101 -18.87 -11.72 4.68
C SER A 101 -19.50 -13.10 4.55
N LEU A 102 -20.10 -13.66 5.60
CA LEU A 102 -20.63 -15.03 5.61
C LEU A 102 -22.10 -15.13 5.18
N THR A 103 -22.80 -13.99 5.15
CA THR A 103 -24.22 -13.86 4.83
C THR A 103 -24.51 -12.39 4.49
N GLU A 104 -25.58 -12.13 3.75
CA GLU A 104 -26.15 -10.79 3.55
C GLU A 104 -27.22 -10.47 4.60
N LYS A 105 -27.85 -11.52 5.17
CA LYS A 105 -28.96 -11.40 6.11
C LYS A 105 -28.50 -10.68 7.39
N CYS A 106 -29.37 -9.81 7.91
CA CYS A 106 -29.21 -9.15 9.19
C CYS A 106 -30.56 -9.17 9.95
N ASN A 107 -30.51 -9.33 11.27
CA ASN A 107 -31.65 -9.20 12.18
C ASN A 107 -31.99 -7.73 12.51
N PHE A 108 -31.02 -6.82 12.41
CA PHE A 108 -31.19 -5.37 12.58
C PHE A 108 -31.47 -4.66 11.24
N ARG A 109 -31.88 -3.38 11.31
CA ARG A 109 -32.11 -2.47 10.16
C ARG A 109 -31.52 -1.10 10.47
N CYS A 110 -30.23 -1.04 10.81
CA CYS A 110 -29.61 0.17 11.35
C CYS A 110 -29.63 1.33 10.34
N VAL A 111 -29.96 2.53 10.83
CA VAL A 111 -30.27 3.72 10.00
C VAL A 111 -29.14 4.19 9.08
N TYR A 112 -27.89 3.83 9.38
CA TYR A 112 -26.69 4.14 8.61
C TYR A 112 -26.18 2.98 7.74
N CYS A 113 -26.87 1.84 7.72
CA CYS A 113 -26.35 0.58 7.17
C CYS A 113 -27.33 -0.12 6.22
N MET A 114 -28.63 -0.12 6.53
CA MET A 114 -29.63 -0.85 5.77
C MET A 114 -30.95 -0.04 5.68
N PRO A 115 -31.66 -0.07 4.53
CA PRO A 115 -33.03 0.42 4.44
C PRO A 115 -33.95 -0.25 5.48
N GLU A 116 -35.13 0.33 5.73
CA GLU A 116 -36.08 -0.18 6.74
C GLU A 116 -36.62 -1.56 6.34
N GLU A 117 -36.93 -1.64 5.05
CA GLU A 117 -37.42 -2.76 4.26
C GLU A 117 -36.37 -3.89 4.21
N GLY A 118 -35.09 -3.53 4.31
CA GLY A 118 -33.94 -4.42 4.17
C GLY A 118 -33.23 -4.24 2.83
N VAL A 119 -32.68 -5.34 2.32
CA VAL A 119 -32.10 -5.43 0.96
C VAL A 119 -32.63 -6.68 0.28
N GLN A 120 -32.67 -6.67 -1.05
CA GLN A 120 -32.88 -7.90 -1.82
C GLN A 120 -31.73 -8.86 -1.50
N LEU A 121 -32.07 -10.12 -1.21
CA LEU A 121 -31.11 -11.15 -0.84
C LEU A 121 -30.80 -12.03 -2.04
N SER A 122 -29.53 -12.39 -2.19
CA SER A 122 -29.07 -13.38 -3.16
C SER A 122 -29.73 -14.75 -2.89
N PRO A 123 -30.04 -15.53 -3.94
CA PRO A 123 -30.40 -16.94 -3.80
C PRO A 123 -29.35 -17.70 -2.97
N LYS A 124 -29.78 -18.72 -2.21
CA LYS A 124 -28.88 -19.49 -1.33
C LYS A 124 -27.66 -20.03 -2.08
N ASP A 125 -27.87 -20.50 -3.30
CA ASP A 125 -26.84 -21.12 -4.11
C ASP A 125 -25.84 -20.09 -4.66
N ASN A 126 -26.22 -18.80 -4.72
CA ASN A 126 -25.34 -17.68 -5.02
C ASN A 126 -24.51 -17.21 -3.79
N LEU A 127 -24.51 -17.95 -2.68
CA LEU A 127 -23.66 -17.68 -1.52
C LEU A 127 -22.55 -18.74 -1.39
N LEU A 128 -21.47 -18.37 -0.70
CA LEU A 128 -20.37 -19.28 -0.39
C LEU A 128 -20.77 -20.37 0.62
N THR A 129 -20.55 -21.62 0.20
CA THR A 129 -20.60 -22.82 1.06
C THR A 129 -19.40 -22.88 2.02
N ASN A 130 -19.45 -23.78 2.99
CA ASN A 130 -18.36 -23.92 3.98
C ASN A 130 -17.05 -24.38 3.33
N ASP A 131 -17.11 -25.32 2.39
CA ASP A 131 -15.93 -25.82 1.68
C ASP A 131 -15.30 -24.75 0.78
N GLU A 132 -16.11 -23.90 0.15
CA GLU A 132 -15.63 -22.74 -0.60
C GLU A 132 -14.97 -21.68 0.30
N ILE A 133 -15.54 -21.40 1.48
CA ILE A 133 -14.93 -20.51 2.49
C ILE A 133 -13.59 -21.09 2.95
N LEU A 134 -13.54 -22.38 3.29
CA LEU A 134 -12.32 -23.02 3.77
C LEU A 134 -11.27 -23.18 2.67
N ARG A 135 -11.64 -23.39 1.41
CA ARG A 135 -10.72 -23.35 0.25
C ARG A 135 -10.12 -21.95 0.10
N MET A 136 -10.94 -20.89 0.11
CA MET A 136 -10.42 -19.51 0.07
C MET A 136 -9.49 -19.23 1.24
N VAL A 137 -9.84 -19.62 2.47
CA VAL A 137 -8.99 -19.39 3.65
C VAL A 137 -7.67 -20.14 3.55
N ARG A 138 -7.65 -21.40 3.10
CA ARG A 138 -6.40 -22.15 2.84
C ARG A 138 -5.51 -21.45 1.80
N LEU A 139 -6.09 -21.03 0.67
CA LEU A 139 -5.35 -20.32 -0.38
C LEU A 139 -4.76 -18.99 0.14
N PHE A 140 -5.56 -18.17 0.83
CA PHE A 140 -5.07 -16.92 1.41
C PHE A 140 -4.04 -17.14 2.53
N ALA A 141 -4.16 -18.19 3.34
CA ALA A 141 -3.20 -18.54 4.39
C ALA A 141 -1.84 -18.97 3.80
N ALA A 142 -1.85 -19.76 2.72
CA ALA A 142 -0.65 -20.12 1.97
C ALA A 142 0.06 -18.90 1.35
N HIS A 143 -0.69 -17.80 1.12
CA HIS A 143 -0.20 -16.48 0.72
C HIS A 143 0.22 -15.57 1.90
N GLY A 144 0.30 -16.08 3.13
CA GLY A 144 0.73 -15.31 4.30
C GLY A 144 -0.36 -14.50 5.02
N VAL A 145 -1.65 -14.73 4.72
CA VAL A 145 -2.73 -14.23 5.58
C VAL A 145 -2.72 -15.00 6.91
N ASP A 146 -2.41 -14.30 7.99
CA ASP A 146 -2.44 -14.88 9.35
C ASP A 146 -3.69 -14.47 10.16
N LYS A 147 -4.57 -13.67 9.55
CA LYS A 147 -5.70 -13.03 10.23
C LYS A 147 -6.96 -13.05 9.39
N VAL A 148 -7.99 -13.72 9.90
CA VAL A 148 -9.33 -13.76 9.31
C VAL A 148 -10.31 -12.98 10.19
N ARG A 149 -11.26 -12.25 9.59
CA ARG A 149 -12.40 -11.67 10.31
C ARG A 149 -13.73 -12.01 9.66
N LEU A 150 -14.58 -12.69 10.43
CA LEU A 150 -15.94 -13.07 10.08
C LEU A 150 -16.92 -11.93 10.34
N THR A 151 -17.72 -11.62 9.32
CA THR A 151 -18.76 -10.58 9.30
C THR A 151 -19.92 -11.04 8.40
N GLY A 152 -20.89 -10.18 8.11
CA GLY A 152 -21.93 -10.44 7.12
C GLY A 152 -22.73 -9.17 6.86
N GLY A 153 -24.05 -9.33 6.75
CA GLY A 153 -24.96 -8.56 7.60
C GLY A 153 -24.63 -8.88 9.06
N GLU A 154 -25.29 -9.89 9.63
CA GLU A 154 -24.97 -10.42 10.97
C GLU A 154 -24.45 -11.87 10.89
N PRO A 155 -23.20 -12.19 11.31
CA PRO A 155 -22.69 -13.56 11.25
C PRO A 155 -23.38 -14.53 12.22
N THR A 156 -23.83 -14.10 13.40
CA THR A 156 -24.37 -15.00 14.45
C THR A 156 -25.77 -15.58 14.15
N ILE A 157 -26.37 -15.27 13.00
CA ILE A 157 -27.59 -15.94 12.52
C ILE A 157 -27.31 -17.11 11.55
N ARG A 158 -26.05 -17.32 11.14
CA ARG A 158 -25.64 -18.49 10.34
C ARG A 158 -25.54 -19.71 11.29
N LYS A 159 -26.22 -20.82 10.97
CA LYS A 159 -26.35 -21.98 11.88
C LYS A 159 -25.01 -22.69 12.13
N ASP A 160 -24.20 -22.76 11.08
CA ASP A 160 -22.88 -23.37 10.92
C ASP A 160 -21.71 -22.46 11.38
N ILE A 161 -22.00 -21.34 12.06
CA ILE A 161 -20.97 -20.33 12.40
C ILE A 161 -19.83 -20.90 13.28
N VAL A 162 -20.12 -21.90 14.12
CA VAL A 162 -19.12 -22.57 14.97
C VAL A 162 -18.24 -23.51 14.15
N GLU A 163 -18.83 -24.27 13.22
CA GLU A 163 -18.12 -25.16 12.28
C GLU A 163 -17.16 -24.37 11.38
N ILE A 164 -17.61 -23.19 10.89
CA ILE A 164 -16.77 -22.27 10.10
C ILE A 164 -15.59 -21.77 10.92
N VAL A 165 -15.77 -21.41 12.20
CA VAL A 165 -14.66 -20.98 13.07
C VAL A 165 -13.68 -22.14 13.31
N ALA A 166 -14.17 -23.33 13.65
CA ALA A 166 -13.32 -24.51 13.88
C ALA A 166 -12.53 -24.90 12.62
N GLY A 167 -13.19 -24.90 11.45
CA GLY A 167 -12.54 -25.16 10.17
C GLY A 167 -11.46 -24.14 9.85
N ILE A 168 -11.68 -22.86 10.11
CA ILE A 168 -10.67 -21.80 9.91
C ILE A 168 -9.52 -21.96 10.91
N ASN A 169 -9.80 -22.35 12.16
CA ASN A 169 -8.79 -22.59 13.19
C ASN A 169 -7.87 -23.78 12.87
N SER A 170 -8.36 -24.74 12.06
CA SER A 170 -7.56 -25.87 11.55
C SER A 170 -6.63 -25.53 10.38
N VAL A 171 -6.72 -24.31 9.81
CA VAL A 171 -5.88 -23.92 8.66
C VAL A 171 -4.49 -23.45 9.13
N PRO A 172 -3.39 -24.13 8.71
CA PRO A 172 -2.04 -23.70 9.06
C PRO A 172 -1.75 -22.26 8.62
N GLY A 173 -1.08 -21.50 9.48
CA GLY A 173 -0.74 -20.09 9.25
C GLY A 173 -1.73 -19.08 9.83
N ILE A 174 -2.99 -19.47 10.06
CA ILE A 174 -3.96 -18.61 10.76
C ILE A 174 -3.60 -18.51 12.25
N LYS A 175 -3.52 -17.27 12.77
CA LYS A 175 -3.22 -16.94 14.17
C LYS A 175 -4.37 -16.19 14.84
N ASP A 176 -5.12 -15.40 14.06
CA ASP A 176 -6.20 -14.55 14.54
C ASP A 176 -7.53 -14.87 13.84
N ILE A 177 -8.52 -15.35 14.59
CA ILE A 177 -9.92 -15.37 14.16
C ILE A 177 -10.67 -14.24 14.86
N GLY A 178 -11.11 -13.27 14.06
CA GLY A 178 -11.94 -12.16 14.50
C GLY A 178 -13.41 -12.34 14.14
N MET A 179 -14.33 -11.77 14.92
CA MET A 179 -15.73 -11.60 14.52
C MET A 179 -16.22 -10.16 14.76
N THR A 180 -17.00 -9.60 13.84
CA THR A 180 -17.81 -8.39 14.08
C THR A 180 -19.28 -8.73 13.98
N THR A 181 -20.04 -8.42 15.04
CA THR A 181 -21.45 -8.77 15.25
C THR A 181 -22.18 -7.61 15.92
N ASN A 182 -23.50 -7.53 15.81
CA ASN A 182 -24.35 -6.65 16.64
C ASN A 182 -24.65 -7.21 18.04
N GLY A 183 -24.21 -8.43 18.36
CA GLY A 183 -24.31 -9.02 19.70
C GLY A 183 -25.68 -9.61 20.07
N ALA A 184 -26.77 -9.26 19.38
CA ALA A 184 -28.14 -9.57 19.84
C ALA A 184 -28.53 -11.06 19.84
N VAL A 185 -27.69 -11.92 19.25
CA VAL A 185 -27.81 -13.39 19.29
C VAL A 185 -26.46 -14.06 19.61
N LEU A 186 -25.46 -13.30 20.05
CA LEU A 186 -24.10 -13.76 20.29
C LEU A 186 -24.00 -14.69 21.50
N GLU A 187 -24.66 -14.37 22.60
CA GLU A 187 -24.42 -15.01 23.91
C GLU A 187 -24.56 -16.54 23.87
N LYS A 188 -25.62 -17.06 23.22
CA LYS A 188 -25.85 -18.51 23.05
C LYS A 188 -24.77 -19.24 22.22
N HIS A 189 -24.03 -18.51 21.38
CA HIS A 189 -22.95 -19.03 20.54
C HIS A 189 -21.57 -18.76 21.11
N LEU A 190 -21.44 -17.82 22.06
CA LEU A 190 -20.17 -17.23 22.48
C LEU A 190 -19.16 -18.26 23.00
N LYS A 191 -19.57 -19.14 23.93
CA LYS A 191 -18.70 -20.19 24.48
C LYS A 191 -18.28 -21.20 23.39
N PRO A 192 -19.20 -21.82 22.62
CA PRO A 192 -18.83 -22.64 21.46
C PRO A 192 -17.91 -21.95 20.43
N LEU A 193 -18.08 -20.66 20.18
CA LEU A 193 -17.22 -19.91 19.27
C LEU A 193 -15.80 -19.74 19.82
N VAL A 194 -15.65 -19.43 21.11
CA VAL A 194 -14.34 -19.34 21.77
C VAL A 194 -13.66 -20.71 21.80
N ASP A 195 -14.40 -21.77 22.12
CA ASP A 195 -13.90 -23.16 22.11
C ASP A 195 -13.45 -23.62 20.72
N ALA A 196 -14.10 -23.13 19.66
CA ALA A 196 -13.72 -23.37 18.28
C ALA A 196 -12.51 -22.53 17.79
N GLY A 197 -12.02 -21.57 18.58
CA GLY A 197 -10.85 -20.74 18.26
C GLY A 197 -11.11 -19.24 17.99
N LEU A 198 -12.31 -18.72 18.27
CA LEU A 198 -12.59 -17.28 18.12
C LEU A 198 -11.79 -16.45 19.16
N SER A 199 -10.66 -15.86 18.75
CA SER A 199 -9.77 -15.13 19.66
C SER A 199 -10.16 -13.67 19.89
N LYS A 200 -10.87 -13.01 18.96
CA LYS A 200 -11.07 -11.55 18.97
C LYS A 200 -12.48 -11.11 18.54
N ILE A 201 -13.25 -10.47 19.43
CA ILE A 201 -14.59 -9.97 19.10
C ILE A 201 -14.70 -8.44 19.05
N ASN A 202 -15.54 -7.96 18.13
CA ASN A 202 -16.03 -6.58 18.06
C ASN A 202 -17.56 -6.61 18.05
N ILE A 203 -18.19 -5.91 18.98
CA ILE A 203 -19.65 -5.80 19.09
C ILE A 203 -20.05 -4.38 18.67
N SER A 204 -20.95 -4.24 17.69
CA SER A 204 -21.48 -2.95 17.26
C SER A 204 -22.60 -2.50 18.18
N ILE A 205 -22.42 -1.32 18.80
CA ILE A 205 -23.38 -0.69 19.71
C ILE A 205 -23.25 0.83 19.59
N ASP A 206 -24.29 1.46 19.05
CA ASP A 206 -24.27 2.86 18.63
C ASP A 206 -24.96 3.82 19.63
N SER A 207 -25.45 3.31 20.76
CA SER A 207 -26.00 4.08 21.89
C SER A 207 -26.05 3.21 23.14
N LEU A 208 -25.83 3.83 24.31
CA LEU A 208 -26.05 3.28 25.65
C LEU A 208 -27.50 3.53 26.14
N ASN A 209 -28.21 4.48 25.54
CA ASN A 209 -29.62 4.73 25.80
C ASN A 209 -30.51 3.70 25.07
N LYS A 210 -31.36 2.96 25.82
CA LYS A 210 -32.22 1.90 25.25
C LYS A 210 -33.13 2.37 24.11
N ALA A 211 -33.80 3.51 24.28
CA ALA A 211 -34.75 4.02 23.30
C ALA A 211 -34.04 4.51 22.03
N LYS A 212 -32.90 5.22 22.18
CA LYS A 212 -32.10 5.64 21.03
C LYS A 212 -31.43 4.45 20.33
N PHE A 213 -30.93 3.46 21.08
CA PHE A 213 -30.45 2.20 20.51
C PHE A 213 -31.53 1.54 19.63
N GLU A 214 -32.78 1.48 20.10
CA GLU A 214 -33.88 0.95 19.31
C GLU A 214 -34.15 1.81 18.07
N LEU A 215 -34.17 3.15 18.16
CA LEU A 215 -34.31 4.03 16.99
C LEU A 215 -33.17 3.85 15.97
N MET A 216 -31.92 3.72 16.44
CA MET A 216 -30.72 3.59 15.58
C MET A 216 -30.63 2.23 14.88
N THR A 217 -31.12 1.16 15.51
CA THR A 217 -31.06 -0.24 15.01
C THR A 217 -32.38 -0.73 14.40
N ARG A 218 -33.47 -0.01 14.66
CA ARG A 218 -34.89 -0.38 14.48
C ARG A 218 -35.30 -1.67 15.21
N ARG A 219 -34.67 -2.00 16.35
CA ARG A 219 -34.93 -3.24 17.11
C ARG A 219 -34.75 -3.06 18.62
N ASN A 220 -35.76 -3.44 19.41
CA ASN A 220 -35.59 -3.65 20.85
C ASN A 220 -34.67 -4.84 21.13
N ALA A 221 -33.38 -4.58 21.32
CA ALA A 221 -32.39 -5.61 21.58
C ALA A 221 -31.28 -5.20 22.57
N PHE A 222 -31.34 -3.99 23.14
CA PHE A 222 -30.27 -3.42 23.96
C PHE A 222 -29.80 -4.37 25.07
N ASP A 223 -30.72 -4.88 25.89
CA ASP A 223 -30.37 -5.74 27.04
C ASP A 223 -29.70 -7.05 26.60
N ARG A 224 -30.09 -7.61 25.45
CA ARG A 224 -29.46 -8.81 24.86
C ARG A 224 -28.05 -8.51 24.36
N VAL A 225 -27.83 -7.33 23.76
CA VAL A 225 -26.49 -6.89 23.34
C VAL A 225 -25.60 -6.63 24.55
N TRP A 226 -26.12 -5.98 25.59
CA TRP A 226 -25.36 -5.68 26.81
C TRP A 226 -25.01 -6.94 27.61
N SER A 227 -25.96 -7.87 27.75
CA SER A 227 -25.70 -9.20 28.33
C SER A 227 -24.60 -9.94 27.57
N ALA A 228 -24.65 -9.95 26.22
CA ALA A 228 -23.62 -10.54 25.39
C ALA A 228 -22.24 -9.84 25.50
N ILE A 229 -22.20 -8.53 25.76
CA ILE A 229 -20.95 -7.79 26.03
C ILE A 229 -20.34 -8.25 27.36
N GLU A 230 -21.12 -8.31 28.44
CA GLU A 230 -20.64 -8.74 29.76
C GLU A 230 -20.30 -10.24 29.81
N ALA A 231 -21.00 -11.08 29.04
CA ALA A 231 -20.60 -12.47 28.81
C ALA A 231 -19.27 -12.57 28.05
N ALA A 232 -19.08 -11.76 27.00
CA ALA A 232 -17.83 -11.73 26.23
C ALA A 232 -16.64 -11.25 27.06
N ARG A 233 -16.82 -10.32 28.01
CA ARG A 233 -15.76 -9.87 28.95
C ARG A 233 -15.25 -11.00 29.86
N LYS A 234 -16.08 -12.01 30.16
CA LYS A 234 -15.71 -13.17 30.99
C LYS A 234 -14.94 -14.26 30.25
N LEU A 235 -15.05 -14.29 28.91
CA LEU A 235 -14.49 -15.35 28.06
C LEU A 235 -13.38 -14.89 27.11
N LEU A 236 -13.21 -13.58 26.89
CA LEU A 236 -12.20 -13.02 26.01
C LEU A 236 -11.40 -11.89 26.69
N PRO A 237 -10.07 -11.83 26.52
CA PRO A 237 -9.20 -10.91 27.26
C PRO A 237 -9.38 -9.42 26.90
N LYS A 238 -10.08 -9.10 25.79
CA LYS A 238 -10.37 -7.71 25.39
C LYS A 238 -11.51 -7.60 24.37
N VAL A 239 -12.71 -7.33 24.86
CA VAL A 239 -13.91 -7.03 24.04
C VAL A 239 -13.82 -5.61 23.47
N LYS A 240 -14.22 -5.44 22.20
CA LYS A 240 -14.16 -4.16 21.48
C LYS A 240 -15.58 -3.72 21.16
N LEU A 241 -15.94 -2.50 21.49
CA LEU A 241 -17.24 -1.93 21.11
C LEU A 241 -17.02 -0.98 19.94
N ASN A 242 -17.74 -1.19 18.85
CA ASN A 242 -17.70 -0.32 17.67
C ASN A 242 -18.94 0.59 17.69
N THR A 243 -18.73 1.91 17.63
CA THR A 243 -19.78 2.92 17.73
C THR A 243 -19.64 3.89 16.55
N VAL A 244 -20.58 3.87 15.60
CA VAL A 244 -20.60 4.83 14.49
C VAL A 244 -21.18 6.14 14.99
N VAL A 245 -20.37 7.20 14.99
CA VAL A 245 -20.78 8.52 15.48
C VAL A 245 -21.37 9.33 14.32
N MET A 246 -22.59 9.84 14.53
CA MET A 246 -23.35 10.61 13.56
C MET A 246 -23.87 11.89 14.23
N ASN A 247 -23.60 13.04 13.62
CA ASN A 247 -24.07 14.33 14.10
C ASN A 247 -25.61 14.45 14.07
N GLY A 248 -26.20 15.05 15.10
CA GLY A 248 -27.63 15.10 15.35
C GLY A 248 -28.24 13.75 15.74
N LYS A 249 -27.47 12.80 16.29
CA LYS A 249 -27.94 11.46 16.65
C LYS A 249 -27.33 10.92 17.95
N ASN A 250 -26.01 10.76 18.05
CA ASN A 250 -25.35 10.02 19.14
C ASN A 250 -23.99 10.59 19.56
N GLU A 251 -23.66 11.80 19.13
CA GLU A 251 -22.45 12.53 19.50
C GLU A 251 -22.44 12.98 20.97
N GLU A 252 -23.60 13.10 21.62
CA GLU A 252 -23.65 13.49 23.03
C GLU A 252 -23.20 12.34 23.97
N GLU A 253 -23.46 11.09 23.59
CA GLU A 253 -23.12 9.88 24.37
C GLU A 253 -21.62 9.52 24.36
N ILE A 254 -20.78 10.23 23.58
CA ILE A 254 -19.32 9.98 23.49
C ILE A 254 -18.68 9.96 24.89
N LEU A 255 -19.11 10.87 25.77
CA LEU A 255 -18.57 11.04 27.12
C LEU A 255 -19.05 9.97 28.11
N ASP A 256 -20.12 9.25 27.78
CA ASP A 256 -20.68 8.14 28.55
C ASP A 256 -20.05 6.82 28.10
N PHE A 257 -19.85 6.65 26.78
CA PHE A 257 -19.05 5.58 26.21
C PHE A 257 -17.61 5.58 26.74
N VAL A 258 -16.97 6.75 26.94
CA VAL A 258 -15.67 6.83 27.63
C VAL A 258 -15.81 6.49 29.12
N ALA A 259 -16.85 6.97 29.81
CA ALA A 259 -17.06 6.65 31.23
C ALA A 259 -17.25 5.13 31.48
N VAL A 260 -17.87 4.40 30.55
CA VAL A 260 -18.01 2.94 30.59
C VAL A 260 -16.67 2.20 30.72
N THR A 261 -15.56 2.77 30.23
CA THR A 261 -14.23 2.13 30.32
C THR A 261 -13.52 2.33 31.66
N LYS A 262 -14.12 3.06 32.61
CA LYS A 262 -13.53 3.32 33.94
C LYS A 262 -13.30 2.01 34.69
N ASP A 263 -14.36 1.25 34.91
CA ASP A 263 -14.37 0.03 35.71
C ASP A 263 -14.59 -1.22 34.81
N LYS A 264 -14.13 -1.13 33.53
CA LYS A 264 -14.22 -2.21 32.53
C LYS A 264 -13.11 -2.14 31.48
N ASN A 265 -12.37 -3.24 31.27
CA ASN A 265 -11.45 -3.50 30.15
C ASN A 265 -12.24 -3.71 28.83
N LEU A 266 -12.86 -2.62 28.38
CA LEU A 266 -13.47 -2.46 27.07
C LEU A 266 -12.58 -1.56 26.21
N ASP A 267 -12.60 -1.81 24.91
CA ASP A 267 -11.87 -1.06 23.88
C ASP A 267 -12.90 -0.41 22.96
N ILE A 268 -13.32 0.81 23.31
CA ILE A 268 -14.34 1.57 22.59
C ILE A 268 -13.75 2.18 21.33
N ARG A 269 -14.40 1.98 20.19
CA ARG A 269 -13.93 2.42 18.88
C ARG A 269 -14.99 3.27 18.22
N PHE A 270 -14.86 4.58 18.41
CA PHE A 270 -15.65 5.57 17.70
C PHE A 270 -15.25 5.55 16.22
N ILE A 271 -16.24 5.51 15.33
CA ILE A 271 -16.03 5.42 13.88
C ILE A 271 -16.65 6.65 13.24
N GLU A 272 -15.84 7.39 12.47
CA GLU A 272 -16.32 8.49 11.64
C GLU A 272 -17.35 7.95 10.62
N TYR A 273 -18.56 8.52 10.61
CA TYR A 273 -19.57 8.21 9.61
C TYR A 273 -19.02 8.49 8.20
N MET A 274 -19.19 7.54 7.29
CA MET A 274 -18.54 7.53 5.96
C MET A 274 -19.53 7.11 4.86
N PRO A 275 -19.38 7.61 3.62
CA PRO A 275 -20.25 7.24 2.51
C PRO A 275 -19.97 5.81 2.03
N PHE A 276 -21.04 5.04 1.80
CA PHE A 276 -20.96 3.80 1.02
C PHE A 276 -22.29 3.54 0.28
N GLY A 277 -22.26 2.65 -0.70
CA GLY A 277 -23.43 2.36 -1.55
C GLY A 277 -24.69 2.04 -0.72
N GLY A 278 -25.73 2.86 -0.90
CA GLY A 278 -27.04 2.70 -0.27
C GLY A 278 -27.27 3.46 1.05
N ASN A 279 -26.24 4.01 1.72
CA ASN A 279 -26.40 4.45 3.12
C ASN A 279 -27.01 5.86 3.34
N LYS A 280 -27.50 6.55 2.30
CA LYS A 280 -28.05 7.93 2.38
C LYS A 280 -27.14 8.89 3.17
N PHE A 281 -25.83 8.80 2.91
CA PHE A 281 -24.82 9.70 3.48
C PHE A 281 -25.15 11.18 3.21
N SER A 282 -24.83 12.04 4.18
CA SER A 282 -25.00 13.49 4.07
C SER A 282 -24.03 14.17 5.04
N ASN A 283 -23.43 15.28 4.60
CA ASN A 283 -22.37 15.99 5.31
C ASN A 283 -22.84 16.50 6.68
N ASN A 284 -24.12 16.87 6.82
CA ASN A 284 -24.69 17.32 8.09
C ASN A 284 -24.80 16.23 9.18
N LYS A 285 -24.58 14.95 8.84
CA LYS A 285 -24.49 13.82 9.78
C LYS A 285 -23.04 13.43 10.06
N PHE A 286 -22.07 14.07 9.42
CA PHE A 286 -20.65 13.82 9.69
C PHE A 286 -20.25 14.43 11.02
N TYR A 287 -19.48 13.70 11.82
CA TYR A 287 -18.87 14.20 13.05
C TYR A 287 -17.40 13.76 13.07
N SER A 288 -16.48 14.71 13.24
CA SER A 288 -15.06 14.51 12.98
C SER A 288 -14.34 13.91 14.19
N TYR A 289 -13.27 13.15 13.93
CA TYR A 289 -12.34 12.68 14.97
C TYR A 289 -11.84 13.81 15.87
N HIS A 290 -11.53 14.97 15.30
CA HIS A 290 -11.07 16.13 16.07
C HIS A 290 -12.14 16.65 17.03
N ALA A 291 -13.41 16.75 16.61
CA ALA A 291 -14.52 17.14 17.48
C ALA A 291 -14.77 16.12 18.60
N MET A 292 -14.75 14.82 18.29
CA MET A 292 -14.89 13.76 19.29
C MET A 292 -13.77 13.79 20.34
N LEU A 293 -12.52 13.96 19.89
CA LEU A 293 -11.36 14.03 20.78
C LEU A 293 -11.37 15.31 21.62
N GLU A 294 -11.75 16.46 21.04
CA GLU A 294 -11.84 17.72 21.76
C GLU A 294 -12.91 17.66 22.87
N GLN A 295 -14.10 17.12 22.57
CA GLN A 295 -15.17 16.90 23.55
C GLN A 295 -14.68 16.07 24.75
N ILE A 296 -13.87 15.02 24.50
CA ILE A 296 -13.28 14.17 25.54
C ILE A 296 -12.20 14.94 26.32
N ILE A 297 -11.30 15.67 25.65
CA ILE A 297 -10.26 16.49 26.31
C ILE A 297 -10.90 17.58 27.19
N ARG A 298 -11.99 18.22 26.74
CA ARG A 298 -12.75 19.21 27.54
C ARG A 298 -13.33 18.64 28.84
N LYS A 299 -13.61 17.33 28.93
CA LYS A 299 -14.10 16.65 30.16
C LYS A 299 -12.98 16.07 31.03
N TYR A 300 -11.90 15.56 30.42
CA TYR A 300 -10.89 14.75 31.13
C TYR A 300 -9.49 15.37 31.19
N GLY A 301 -9.25 16.49 30.49
CA GLY A 301 -8.00 17.25 30.53
C GLY A 301 -6.75 16.42 30.26
N ASP A 302 -5.69 16.69 31.01
CA ASP A 302 -4.39 16.04 30.88
C ASP A 302 -4.40 14.53 31.18
N SER A 303 -5.46 13.98 31.78
CA SER A 303 -5.61 12.53 31.97
C SER A 303 -5.83 11.77 30.65
N VAL A 304 -6.09 12.45 29.53
CA VAL A 304 -6.20 11.83 28.20
C VAL A 304 -4.80 11.53 27.64
N LYS A 305 -4.41 10.25 27.60
CA LYS A 305 -3.14 9.79 27.02
C LYS A 305 -3.34 9.11 25.67
N ARG A 306 -2.48 9.45 24.69
CA ARG A 306 -2.34 8.71 23.43
C ARG A 306 -1.54 7.44 23.65
N LEU A 307 -2.04 6.30 23.20
CA LEU A 307 -1.32 5.03 23.17
C LEU A 307 -0.51 4.90 21.87
N ARG A 308 0.49 4.00 21.86
CA ARG A 308 1.25 3.67 20.65
C ARG A 308 0.41 2.75 19.75
N ASP A 309 0.28 3.11 18.48
CA ASP A 309 -0.45 2.32 17.48
C ASP A 309 0.46 1.20 16.90
N SER A 310 -0.10 0.05 16.54
CA SER A 310 0.65 -1.02 15.84
C SER A 310 0.84 -0.69 14.34
N PRO A 311 1.79 -1.30 13.62
CA PRO A 311 2.11 -0.92 12.22
C PRO A 311 0.94 -0.89 11.23
N ASN A 312 -0.11 -1.69 11.44
CA ASN A 312 -1.29 -1.76 10.59
C ASN A 312 -2.60 -1.40 11.33
N ASP A 313 -2.52 -0.74 12.49
CA ASP A 313 -3.72 -0.41 13.27
C ASP A 313 -4.57 0.66 12.58
N THR A 314 -5.88 0.42 12.57
CA THR A 314 -6.88 1.31 11.94
C THR A 314 -7.56 2.22 12.95
N THR A 315 -7.09 2.22 14.20
CA THR A 315 -7.71 2.89 15.35
C THR A 315 -6.63 3.64 16.09
N LYS A 316 -6.75 4.97 16.15
CA LYS A 316 -5.90 5.84 16.95
C LYS A 316 -6.30 5.68 18.41
N ALA A 317 -5.51 4.96 19.20
CA ALA A 317 -5.93 4.47 20.52
C ALA A 317 -5.55 5.43 21.66
N TYR A 318 -6.47 5.64 22.61
CA TYR A 318 -6.34 6.56 23.74
C TYR A 318 -6.82 5.92 25.04
N LYS A 319 -6.36 6.44 26.17
CA LYS A 319 -6.78 6.00 27.51
C LYS A 319 -6.91 7.18 28.45
N ILE A 320 -7.83 7.09 29.42
CA ILE A 320 -7.88 7.99 30.58
C ILE A 320 -7.01 7.38 31.68
N ASP A 321 -6.16 8.18 32.32
CA ASP A 321 -5.38 7.75 33.49
C ASP A 321 -6.30 7.20 34.59
N GLY A 322 -5.89 6.09 35.22
CA GLY A 322 -6.65 5.41 36.27
C GLY A 322 -7.85 4.58 35.79
N TYR A 323 -8.25 4.62 34.51
CA TYR A 323 -9.34 3.77 33.99
C TYR A 323 -8.82 2.35 33.66
N GLU A 324 -9.67 1.33 33.69
CA GLU A 324 -9.32 -0.06 33.34
C GLU A 324 -9.16 -0.23 31.82
N GLY A 325 -10.15 0.20 31.04
CA GLY A 325 -10.19 0.05 29.58
C GLY A 325 -9.48 1.13 28.79
N GLN A 326 -9.94 1.35 27.55
CA GLN A 326 -9.42 2.32 26.59
C GLN A 326 -10.49 2.72 25.57
N PHE A 327 -10.25 3.81 24.83
CA PHE A 327 -11.05 4.20 23.68
C PHE A 327 -10.15 4.46 22.45
N GLY A 328 -10.72 4.85 21.32
CA GLY A 328 -9.97 5.23 20.14
C GLY A 328 -10.84 5.49 18.92
N PHE A 329 -10.20 5.98 17.85
CA PHE A 329 -10.90 6.55 16.70
C PHE A 329 -10.51 5.87 15.40
N ILE A 330 -11.52 5.35 14.68
CA ILE A 330 -11.39 4.88 13.30
C ILE A 330 -11.65 6.07 12.37
N THR A 331 -10.54 6.67 11.95
CA THR A 331 -10.45 7.91 11.17
C THR A 331 -10.64 7.62 9.68
N SER A 332 -11.87 7.23 9.32
CA SER A 332 -12.26 6.85 7.96
C SER A 332 -12.15 8.00 6.97
N MET A 333 -12.37 9.24 7.42
CA MET A 333 -12.61 10.41 6.57
C MET A 333 -11.58 11.54 6.74
N THR A 334 -11.09 11.80 7.95
CA THR A 334 -10.22 12.98 8.21
C THR A 334 -8.71 12.72 8.13
N ASP A 335 -8.26 11.50 8.46
CA ASP A 335 -6.83 11.21 8.65
C ASP A 335 -6.57 9.70 8.40
N HIS A 336 -6.43 9.36 7.13
CA HIS A 336 -6.56 7.98 6.64
C HIS A 336 -5.36 7.06 6.96
N PHE A 337 -5.63 5.92 7.60
CA PHE A 337 -4.70 4.77 7.76
C PHE A 337 -4.37 4.03 6.44
N CYS A 338 -4.59 4.62 5.27
CA CYS A 338 -4.49 3.91 3.99
C CYS A 338 -3.07 3.38 3.71
N ASN A 339 -2.04 4.14 4.07
CA ASN A 339 -0.63 3.81 3.75
C ASN A 339 -0.17 2.46 4.33
N THR A 340 -0.77 1.97 5.41
CA THR A 340 -0.43 0.69 6.06
C THR A 340 -1.55 -0.36 5.95
N CYS A 341 -2.54 -0.15 5.08
CA CYS A 341 -3.77 -0.94 5.03
C CYS A 341 -3.59 -2.34 4.39
N ASN A 342 -3.20 -3.33 5.20
CA ASN A 342 -3.03 -4.74 4.85
C ASN A 342 -4.32 -5.52 4.50
N ARG A 343 -5.49 -4.87 4.49
CA ARG A 343 -6.80 -5.56 4.40
C ARG A 343 -7.25 -5.94 2.99
N MET A 344 -7.87 -7.12 2.87
CA MET A 344 -8.68 -7.58 1.73
C MET A 344 -10.07 -8.04 2.23
N ARG A 345 -11.09 -8.03 1.37
CA ARG A 345 -12.46 -8.48 1.72
C ARG A 345 -13.01 -9.49 0.71
N ILE A 346 -13.67 -10.53 1.19
CA ILE A 346 -14.57 -11.41 0.43
C ILE A 346 -16.02 -11.07 0.80
N THR A 347 -16.91 -10.94 -0.18
CA THR A 347 -18.36 -10.77 0.00
C THR A 347 -19.08 -12.13 0.15
N ALA A 348 -20.36 -12.15 0.49
CA ALA A 348 -21.07 -13.40 0.82
C ALA A 348 -21.34 -14.28 -0.41
N ASP A 349 -21.42 -13.64 -1.57
CA ASP A 349 -21.47 -14.20 -2.91
C ASP A 349 -20.07 -14.53 -3.49
N GLY A 350 -18.99 -14.21 -2.79
CA GLY A 350 -17.63 -14.61 -3.14
C GLY A 350 -16.86 -13.70 -4.10
N ASN A 351 -17.24 -12.42 -4.18
CA ASN A 351 -16.45 -11.39 -4.84
C ASN A 351 -15.31 -10.87 -3.93
N LEU A 352 -14.11 -10.79 -4.48
CA LEU A 352 -12.94 -10.16 -3.86
C LEU A 352 -13.00 -8.63 -4.05
N LYS A 353 -12.96 -7.90 -2.92
CA LYS A 353 -12.80 -6.45 -2.83
C LYS A 353 -11.48 -6.10 -2.16
N VAL A 354 -10.55 -5.55 -2.91
CA VAL A 354 -9.21 -5.14 -2.43
C VAL A 354 -9.21 -3.80 -1.69
N CYS A 355 -10.32 -3.06 -1.75
CA CYS A 355 -10.61 -1.86 -0.97
C CYS A 355 -12.07 -1.88 -0.51
N LEU A 356 -12.39 -1.15 0.58
CA LEU A 356 -13.78 -0.95 1.00
C LEU A 356 -14.52 0.06 0.11
N HIS A 357 -13.78 1.01 -0.48
CA HIS A 357 -14.28 1.98 -1.44
C HIS A 357 -13.88 1.59 -2.87
N GLY A 358 -14.87 1.50 -3.76
CA GLY A 358 -14.69 1.14 -5.17
C GLY A 358 -15.62 0.01 -5.64
N ASN A 359 -15.93 0.03 -6.93
CA ASN A 359 -16.85 -0.92 -7.59
C ASN A 359 -16.10 -2.08 -8.29
N ALA A 360 -14.77 -2.08 -8.25
CA ALA A 360 -13.98 -3.17 -8.80
C ALA A 360 -14.05 -4.40 -7.89
N GLU A 361 -14.61 -5.48 -8.45
CA GLU A 361 -14.85 -6.77 -7.82
C GLU A 361 -14.31 -7.90 -8.70
N THR A 362 -14.03 -9.06 -8.10
CA THR A 362 -13.52 -10.23 -8.82
C THR A 362 -14.14 -11.49 -8.24
N ASN A 363 -14.99 -12.14 -9.04
CA ASN A 363 -15.80 -13.27 -8.61
C ASN A 363 -14.96 -14.55 -8.53
N LEU A 364 -14.48 -14.88 -7.32
CA LEU A 364 -13.67 -16.08 -7.08
C LEU A 364 -14.55 -17.33 -6.90
N ARG A 365 -15.81 -17.18 -6.48
CA ARG A 365 -16.79 -18.28 -6.34
C ARG A 365 -16.99 -19.00 -7.67
N ASP A 366 -17.38 -18.27 -8.71
CA ASP A 366 -17.71 -18.90 -10.00
C ASP A 366 -16.47 -19.42 -10.73
N MET A 367 -15.29 -18.88 -10.43
CA MET A 367 -14.01 -19.46 -10.86
C MET A 367 -13.74 -20.81 -10.17
N MET A 368 -13.88 -20.89 -8.84
CA MET A 368 -13.77 -22.17 -8.11
C MET A 368 -14.77 -23.22 -8.62
N ARG A 369 -16.02 -22.81 -8.89
CA ARG A 369 -17.08 -23.70 -9.40
C ARG A 369 -16.88 -24.11 -10.86
N ALA A 370 -16.23 -23.27 -11.67
CA ALA A 370 -15.78 -23.63 -13.01
C ALA A 370 -14.54 -24.54 -13.02
N GLY A 371 -14.04 -24.96 -11.85
CA GLY A 371 -12.91 -25.88 -11.71
C GLY A 371 -11.53 -25.22 -11.78
N ALA A 372 -11.44 -23.88 -11.64
CA ALA A 372 -10.15 -23.18 -11.66
C ALA A 372 -9.20 -23.69 -10.56
N SER A 373 -7.91 -23.76 -10.87
CA SER A 373 -6.88 -24.23 -9.92
C SER A 373 -6.54 -23.17 -8.86
N ASP A 374 -5.87 -23.59 -7.79
CA ASP A 374 -5.42 -22.64 -6.74
C ASP A 374 -4.34 -21.67 -7.29
N GLU A 375 -3.53 -22.10 -8.25
CA GLU A 375 -2.60 -21.24 -9.01
C GLU A 375 -3.34 -20.22 -9.88
N GLU A 376 -4.41 -20.61 -10.57
CA GLU A 376 -5.21 -19.68 -11.39
C GLU A 376 -5.91 -18.63 -10.53
N LEU A 377 -6.45 -19.04 -9.38
CA LEU A 377 -7.05 -18.15 -8.40
C LEU A 377 -6.00 -17.22 -7.78
N SER A 378 -4.82 -17.74 -7.42
CA SER A 378 -3.65 -16.97 -6.95
C SER A 378 -3.25 -15.87 -7.95
N ASP A 379 -3.05 -16.23 -9.21
CA ASP A 379 -2.64 -15.33 -10.28
C ASP A 379 -3.75 -14.29 -10.60
N ILE A 380 -5.01 -14.54 -10.24
CA ILE A 380 -6.13 -13.59 -10.35
C ILE A 380 -6.26 -12.69 -9.11
N ILE A 381 -6.06 -13.23 -7.90
CA ILE A 381 -6.01 -12.47 -6.64
C ILE A 381 -4.90 -11.41 -6.73
N GLN A 382 -3.70 -11.79 -7.16
CA GLN A 382 -2.57 -10.86 -7.29
C GLN A 382 -2.82 -9.75 -8.33
N LYS A 383 -3.44 -10.07 -9.48
CA LYS A 383 -3.87 -9.07 -10.47
C LYS A 383 -4.91 -8.11 -9.90
N SER A 384 -5.83 -8.61 -9.07
CA SER A 384 -6.85 -7.79 -8.40
C SER A 384 -6.22 -6.85 -7.38
N VAL A 385 -5.27 -7.34 -6.58
CA VAL A 385 -4.54 -6.57 -5.56
C VAL A 385 -3.67 -5.49 -6.19
N ASN A 386 -3.05 -5.74 -7.34
CA ASN A 386 -2.31 -4.71 -8.09
C ASN A 386 -3.19 -3.49 -8.48
N ASN A 387 -4.52 -3.63 -8.57
CA ASN A 387 -5.42 -2.52 -8.88
C ASN A 387 -5.78 -1.64 -7.65
N LYS A 388 -5.42 -2.07 -6.44
CA LYS A 388 -5.67 -1.36 -5.17
C LYS A 388 -4.97 0.00 -5.19
N LYS A 389 -5.72 1.08 -4.93
CA LYS A 389 -5.20 2.46 -4.94
C LYS A 389 -4.44 2.78 -3.65
N ALA A 390 -3.53 3.77 -3.69
CA ALA A 390 -2.77 4.23 -2.52
C ALA A 390 -3.70 4.60 -1.36
N ARG A 391 -4.70 5.43 -1.65
CA ARG A 391 -5.85 5.80 -0.82
C ARG A 391 -7.12 5.78 -1.66
N HIS A 392 -8.28 5.87 -1.02
CA HIS A 392 -9.49 6.31 -1.73
C HIS A 392 -9.40 7.81 -2.03
N ALA A 393 -10.36 8.36 -2.78
CA ALA A 393 -10.45 9.80 -2.99
C ALA A 393 -10.63 10.52 -1.65
N ASP A 394 -9.95 11.65 -1.50
CA ASP A 394 -10.11 12.55 -0.36
C ASP A 394 -11.49 13.25 -0.44
N PHE A 395 -12.06 13.59 0.71
CA PHE A 395 -13.35 14.27 0.78
C PHE A 395 -13.17 15.78 0.50
N ARG A 396 -13.86 16.33 -0.51
CA ARG A 396 -13.88 17.78 -0.76
C ARG A 396 -14.82 18.47 0.23
N HIS A 397 -14.24 19.09 1.26
CA HIS A 397 -14.90 20.09 2.09
C HIS A 397 -14.76 21.47 1.41
N GLU A 398 -15.86 22.04 0.91
CA GLU A 398 -15.86 23.39 0.32
C GLU A 398 -16.02 24.51 1.38
N GLN A 399 -16.07 24.13 2.66
CA GLN A 399 -16.18 25.03 3.81
C GLN A 399 -15.40 24.43 4.99
N PHE A 400 -14.19 24.96 5.29
CA PHE A 400 -13.53 24.89 6.61
C PHE A 400 -12.20 25.70 6.76
N GLU A 401 -11.86 26.62 5.85
CA GLU A 401 -10.52 27.26 5.85
C GLU A 401 -10.22 28.20 7.03
N GLU A 402 -11.22 28.74 7.75
CA GLU A 402 -10.99 29.82 8.74
C GLU A 402 -10.57 29.39 10.15
N PHE A 403 -10.79 28.14 10.58
CA PHE A 403 -10.59 27.74 11.99
C PHE A 403 -9.36 26.85 12.27
N ALA A 404 -8.57 26.52 11.25
CA ALA A 404 -7.40 25.64 11.37
C ALA A 404 -6.07 26.40 11.59
N LYS A 405 -5.96 27.21 12.65
CA LYS A 405 -4.67 27.78 13.12
C LYS A 405 -4.26 27.17 14.47
N PRO A 406 -3.39 26.14 14.49
CA PRO A 406 -2.89 25.56 15.75
C PRO A 406 -1.89 26.51 16.43
N SER A 407 -2.36 27.32 17.37
CA SER A 407 -1.49 28.16 18.21
C SER A 407 -0.84 27.37 19.35
N TYR A 408 -0.03 26.36 19.01
CA TYR A 408 0.75 25.59 19.98
C TYR A 408 2.16 25.29 19.45
N ASP A 409 3.08 26.21 19.73
CA ASP A 409 4.53 26.06 19.54
C ASP A 409 5.19 25.68 20.87
N PRO A 410 5.70 24.44 21.03
CA PRO A 410 6.36 24.00 22.26
C PRO A 410 7.75 24.64 22.49
N HIS A 411 8.30 25.39 21.54
CA HIS A 411 9.73 25.70 21.45
C HIS A 411 10.05 27.20 21.27
N ARG A 412 9.15 28.09 21.70
CA ARG A 412 9.35 29.55 21.73
C ARG A 412 10.46 30.00 22.70
N ARG A 413 11.74 29.87 22.31
CA ARG A 413 12.88 30.52 22.99
C ARG A 413 13.21 31.88 22.36
N VAL A 414 13.19 32.92 23.19
CA VAL A 414 13.54 34.30 22.82
C VAL A 414 15.04 34.55 22.97
N LYS A 415 15.68 35.18 21.97
CA LYS A 415 16.74 36.20 22.20
C LYS A 415 17.06 37.04 20.95
N LYS A 416 17.84 38.12 21.18
CA LYS A 416 18.05 39.28 20.29
C LYS A 416 19.17 39.06 19.26
N GLY A 417 19.09 39.80 18.15
CA GLY A 417 20.02 39.79 17.03
C GLY A 417 21.42 40.38 17.25
N GLY A 418 22.17 40.53 16.15
CA GLY A 418 23.55 41.01 16.12
C GLY A 418 24.15 40.85 14.71
N SER A 419 24.65 41.95 14.17
CA SER A 419 25.08 42.22 12.79
C SER A 419 26.38 41.54 12.28
N SER A 420 26.62 41.74 10.97
CA SER A 420 27.91 41.98 10.28
C SER A 420 28.85 40.83 9.86
N LEU A 421 28.97 40.71 8.52
CA LEU A 421 30.06 40.23 7.64
C LEU A 421 31.40 40.99 7.84
N PRO A 422 32.55 40.67 7.16
CA PRO A 422 32.77 39.76 6.01
C PRO A 422 33.73 38.55 6.33
N SER A 423 34.85 38.13 5.69
CA SER A 423 35.55 38.49 4.43
C SER A 423 36.42 37.35 3.82
N ALA A 424 37.08 37.72 2.70
CA ALA A 424 38.19 37.17 1.87
C ALA A 424 39.39 36.41 2.51
N SER A 425 40.27 35.67 1.77
CA SER A 425 40.25 35.09 0.39
C SER A 425 41.55 34.30 0.04
N LYS A 426 41.62 33.66 -1.17
CA LYS A 426 42.83 33.29 -1.98
C LYS A 426 43.66 32.05 -1.51
N ILE A 427 44.38 31.24 -2.34
CA ILE A 427 44.58 31.19 -3.82
C ILE A 427 45.03 29.77 -4.35
N GLN A 428 44.96 29.56 -5.69
CA GLN A 428 45.53 28.54 -6.65
C GLN A 428 46.30 27.28 -6.15
N ALA A 429 46.07 26.04 -6.64
CA ALA A 429 46.22 25.41 -8.01
C ALA A 429 47.68 24.92 -8.31
N PHE A 430 47.95 23.79 -8.99
CA PHE A 430 47.86 23.56 -10.46
C PHE A 430 48.06 22.06 -10.86
N LEU A 431 47.46 21.62 -12.00
CA LEU A 431 47.88 20.66 -13.08
C LEU A 431 48.76 19.37 -12.81
N SER A 432 48.86 18.34 -13.66
CA SER A 432 48.33 18.06 -15.04
C SER A 432 48.20 16.56 -15.42
N ALA A 433 47.17 16.28 -16.22
CA ALA A 433 46.97 15.30 -17.30
C ALA A 433 47.99 14.18 -17.67
N SER A 434 47.47 13.01 -18.08
CA SER A 434 47.66 12.40 -19.43
C SER A 434 46.83 11.11 -19.65
N SER A 435 46.69 10.64 -20.91
CA SER A 435 46.08 9.34 -21.29
C SER A 435 46.75 8.82 -22.57
N PRO A 436 46.75 7.49 -22.84
CA PRO A 436 45.92 7.03 -23.97
C PRO A 436 45.31 5.60 -23.89
N LYS A 437 44.41 5.38 -24.85
CA LYS A 437 43.63 4.19 -25.25
C LYS A 437 44.44 2.88 -25.40
N HIS A 438 43.83 1.70 -25.15
CA HIS A 438 43.30 0.80 -26.20
C HIS A 438 42.63 -0.52 -25.70
N SER A 439 41.78 -1.11 -26.57
CA SER A 439 41.33 -2.52 -26.64
C SER A 439 40.85 -3.28 -25.39
N PHE A 440 39.54 -3.59 -25.33
CA PHE A 440 38.96 -4.53 -24.38
C PHE A 440 39.04 -6.00 -24.85
N LEU A 441 40.08 -6.71 -24.41
CA LEU A 441 40.00 -8.15 -24.12
C LEU A 441 40.40 -8.33 -22.65
N GLN A 442 39.48 -8.82 -21.80
CA GLN A 442 39.81 -9.18 -20.43
C GLN A 442 39.42 -10.63 -20.13
N ASN A 443 40.45 -11.49 -20.19
CA ASN A 443 40.48 -12.68 -19.35
C ASN A 443 40.27 -12.26 -17.89
N ARG A 444 39.48 -13.03 -17.13
CA ARG A 444 39.37 -12.85 -15.68
C ARG A 444 40.60 -13.45 -14.99
N PHE A 445 41.68 -12.69 -14.99
CA PHE A 445 42.74 -12.87 -14.01
C PHE A 445 42.23 -12.42 -12.65
N PHE A 446 42.19 -13.33 -11.68
CA PHE A 446 42.15 -12.96 -10.28
C PHE A 446 43.58 -12.54 -9.90
N SER A 447 43.78 -11.29 -9.48
CA SER A 447 45.03 -10.87 -8.84
C SER A 447 45.09 -11.53 -7.47
N SER A 448 46.21 -12.22 -7.21
CA SER A 448 46.54 -12.81 -5.93
C SER A 448 47.45 -11.85 -5.16
N ASP A 449 46.91 -10.70 -4.77
CA ASP A 449 47.59 -9.68 -3.97
C ASP A 449 46.79 -9.43 -2.67
N ASP A 450 47.41 -9.79 -1.54
CA ASP A 450 46.70 -10.16 -0.30
C ASP A 450 46.25 -8.99 0.59
N PHE A 451 45.98 -7.82 -0.01
CA PHE A 451 45.81 -6.55 0.73
C PHE A 451 44.59 -5.68 0.35
N ASN A 452 43.70 -6.12 -0.53
CA ASN A 452 42.53 -5.31 -0.92
C ASN A 452 41.19 -6.10 -0.90
N ARG A 453 40.87 -6.64 0.27
CA ARG A 453 39.62 -7.40 0.50
C ARG A 453 38.40 -6.48 0.45
N LEU A 454 37.55 -6.63 -0.57
CA LEU A 454 36.31 -5.87 -0.73
C LEU A 454 35.40 -6.03 0.50
N THR A 455 34.96 -4.91 1.09
CA THR A 455 34.16 -4.91 2.33
C THR A 455 32.78 -5.55 2.19
N HIS A 456 32.31 -5.77 0.95
CA HIS A 456 30.99 -6.31 0.62
C HIS A 456 31.05 -7.79 0.15
N VAL A 457 32.15 -8.51 0.42
CA VAL A 457 32.23 -9.97 0.23
C VAL A 457 32.68 -10.69 1.50
N ASP A 458 32.24 -11.93 1.68
CA ASP A 458 32.65 -12.79 2.80
C ASP A 458 34.02 -13.46 2.55
N ILE A 459 34.29 -14.62 3.18
CA ILE A 459 35.55 -15.35 2.98
C ILE A 459 35.51 -16.31 1.78
N ASP A 460 34.31 -16.59 1.26
CA ASP A 460 34.06 -17.42 0.08
C ASP A 460 33.88 -16.56 -1.19
N GLY A 461 34.09 -15.25 -1.08
CA GLY A 461 33.84 -14.29 -2.16
C GLY A 461 32.35 -14.03 -2.46
N LYS A 462 31.42 -14.46 -1.60
CA LYS A 462 29.99 -14.24 -1.79
C LYS A 462 29.60 -12.84 -1.31
N VAL A 463 28.62 -12.25 -1.99
CA VAL A 463 28.12 -10.90 -1.70
C VAL A 463 27.49 -10.84 -0.30
N LYS A 464 28.00 -9.95 0.56
CA LYS A 464 27.54 -9.74 1.93
C LYS A 464 27.42 -8.24 2.23
N GLN A 465 26.42 -7.86 3.04
CA GLN A 465 26.30 -6.50 3.54
C GLN A 465 27.36 -6.23 4.63
N VAL A 466 27.96 -5.04 4.61
CA VAL A 466 28.95 -4.61 5.62
C VAL A 466 28.29 -4.60 7.00
N ASP A 467 28.91 -5.22 8.00
CA ASP A 467 28.45 -5.09 9.39
C ASP A 467 28.89 -3.73 9.96
N VAL A 468 27.94 -3.01 10.55
CA VAL A 468 28.12 -1.69 11.16
C VAL A 468 27.67 -1.64 12.62
N SER A 469 27.35 -2.80 13.22
CA SER A 469 26.87 -2.93 14.61
C SER A 469 27.87 -2.40 15.65
N THR A 470 29.17 -2.54 15.38
CA THR A 470 30.27 -2.06 16.23
C THR A 470 30.65 -0.59 15.99
N LYS A 471 30.12 0.05 14.94
CA LYS A 471 30.48 1.43 14.57
C LYS A 471 29.63 2.44 15.34
N GLN A 472 30.28 3.42 15.97
CA GLN A 472 29.58 4.47 16.73
C GLN A 472 28.74 5.38 15.80
N PRO A 473 27.47 5.68 16.14
CA PRO A 473 26.68 6.64 15.39
C PRO A 473 27.29 8.05 15.45
N THR A 474 27.47 8.67 14.29
CA THR A 474 28.02 10.02 14.15
C THR A 474 27.14 10.85 13.22
N ALA A 475 27.16 12.17 13.39
CA ALA A 475 26.44 13.07 12.50
C ALA A 475 27.00 12.98 11.07
N ARG A 476 26.14 12.76 10.09
CA ARG A 476 26.50 12.66 8.67
C ARG A 476 25.85 13.78 7.87
N LEU A 477 26.59 14.29 6.90
CA LEU A 477 26.13 15.15 5.82
C LEU A 477 26.62 14.54 4.51
N ALA A 478 25.76 14.47 3.49
CA ALA A 478 26.18 14.26 2.11
C ALA A 478 25.43 15.21 1.18
N VAL A 479 26.14 15.72 0.17
CA VAL A 479 25.58 16.58 -0.88
C VAL A 479 25.94 15.99 -2.23
N ALA A 480 24.94 15.81 -3.10
CA ALA A 480 25.08 15.40 -4.48
C ALA A 480 24.58 16.50 -5.42
N GLN A 481 25.03 16.47 -6.67
CA GLN A 481 24.53 17.34 -7.74
C GLN A 481 24.38 16.54 -9.03
N GLY A 482 23.50 17.00 -9.91
CA GLY A 482 23.42 16.59 -11.30
C GLY A 482 22.76 17.67 -12.14
N THR A 483 22.76 17.49 -13.45
CA THR A 483 22.24 18.47 -14.42
C THR A 483 21.21 17.79 -15.33
N LEU A 484 20.15 18.51 -15.68
CA LEU A 484 19.27 18.16 -16.79
C LEU A 484 19.49 19.17 -17.92
N VAL A 485 20.00 18.69 -19.05
CA VAL A 485 20.08 19.46 -20.30
C VAL A 485 18.67 19.51 -20.88
N LEU A 486 18.17 20.72 -21.16
CA LEU A 486 16.81 20.98 -21.61
C LEU A 486 16.77 21.44 -23.07
N PRO A 487 15.79 20.99 -23.88
CA PRO A 487 15.39 21.70 -25.08
C PRO A 487 14.89 23.11 -24.73
N LYS A 488 15.14 24.09 -25.60
CA LYS A 488 14.79 25.52 -25.40
C LYS A 488 13.33 25.73 -24.95
N GLU A 489 12.38 25.03 -25.58
CA GLU A 489 10.96 25.12 -25.23
C GLU A 489 10.67 24.64 -23.80
N VAL A 490 11.23 23.50 -23.40
CA VAL A 490 11.09 22.96 -22.04
C VAL A 490 11.69 23.91 -21.01
N SER A 491 12.86 24.49 -21.33
CA SER A 491 13.50 25.52 -20.49
C SER A 491 12.56 26.72 -20.28
N ILE A 492 11.99 27.29 -21.35
CA ILE A 492 11.08 28.43 -21.23
C ILE A 492 9.83 28.07 -20.41
N GLN A 493 9.23 26.89 -20.61
CA GLN A 493 8.03 26.49 -19.88
C GLN A 493 8.29 26.19 -18.39
N ILE A 494 9.49 25.69 -18.01
CA ILE A 494 9.90 25.57 -16.59
C ILE A 494 10.04 26.96 -15.97
N ALA A 495 10.75 27.88 -16.63
CA ALA A 495 10.99 29.24 -16.11
C ALA A 495 9.70 30.05 -15.92
N GLN A 496 8.71 29.84 -16.80
CA GLN A 496 7.40 30.50 -16.74
C GLN A 496 6.36 29.73 -15.90
N ASN A 497 6.69 28.54 -15.39
CA ASN A 497 5.77 27.62 -14.70
C ASN A 497 4.48 27.30 -15.51
N THR A 498 4.58 27.21 -16.84
CA THR A 498 3.43 27.02 -17.75
C THR A 498 3.13 25.56 -18.08
N ILE A 499 3.82 24.62 -17.44
CA ILE A 499 3.73 23.18 -17.73
C ILE A 499 2.40 22.61 -17.21
N LYS A 500 1.62 21.99 -18.10
CA LYS A 500 0.24 21.50 -17.86
C LYS A 500 0.08 20.48 -16.73
N LYS A 501 1.17 19.93 -16.17
CA LYS A 501 1.15 19.04 -15.00
C LYS A 501 1.26 19.78 -13.65
N GLY A 502 1.44 21.10 -13.65
CA GLY A 502 1.70 21.90 -12.46
C GLY A 502 3.20 22.09 -12.19
N ASP A 503 3.51 22.66 -11.02
CA ASP A 503 4.86 23.07 -10.63
C ASP A 503 5.87 21.91 -10.65
N VAL A 504 6.75 21.96 -11.64
CA VAL A 504 7.74 20.91 -11.90
C VAL A 504 8.84 20.87 -10.85
N LEU A 505 9.25 22.02 -10.31
CA LEU A 505 10.35 22.10 -9.35
C LEU A 505 9.86 21.68 -7.96
N THR A 506 8.72 22.20 -7.50
CA THR A 506 8.11 21.78 -6.22
C THR A 506 7.78 20.29 -6.20
N VAL A 507 7.22 19.74 -7.29
CA VAL A 507 6.96 18.29 -7.37
C VAL A 507 8.26 17.48 -7.36
N ALA A 508 9.32 17.95 -8.01
CA ALA A 508 10.63 17.29 -7.98
C ALA A 508 11.34 17.37 -6.62
N GLN A 509 11.14 18.44 -5.83
CA GLN A 509 11.60 18.52 -4.43
C GLN A 509 10.90 17.49 -3.54
N ILE A 510 9.57 17.36 -3.64
CA ILE A 510 8.82 16.36 -2.88
C ILE A 510 9.27 14.95 -3.26
N ALA A 511 9.46 14.70 -4.57
CA ALA A 511 9.94 13.42 -5.06
C ALA A 511 11.37 13.08 -4.60
N SER A 512 12.29 14.04 -4.51
CA SER A 512 13.66 13.78 -4.03
C SER A 512 13.68 13.34 -2.55
N ILE A 513 12.86 13.98 -1.71
CA ILE A 513 12.68 13.62 -0.29
C ILE A 513 12.11 12.21 -0.16
N MET A 514 11.17 11.82 -1.04
CA MET A 514 10.64 10.46 -1.09
C MET A 514 11.68 9.44 -1.57
N GLY A 515 12.45 9.79 -2.61
CA GLY A 515 13.51 8.94 -3.17
C GLY A 515 14.62 8.62 -2.15
N ALA A 516 15.13 9.64 -1.46
CA ALA A 516 16.13 9.49 -0.41
C ALA A 516 15.70 8.49 0.68
N LYS A 517 14.43 8.58 1.12
CA LYS A 517 13.83 7.71 2.14
C LYS A 517 13.58 6.27 1.68
N GLN A 518 13.81 5.96 0.40
CA GLN A 518 13.63 4.62 -0.20
C GLN A 518 14.95 4.00 -0.69
N THR A 519 16.10 4.65 -0.48
CA THR A 519 17.41 4.23 -1.01
C THR A 519 17.75 2.77 -0.70
N SER A 520 17.59 2.32 0.55
CA SER A 520 17.85 0.93 1.00
C SER A 520 16.91 -0.11 0.37
N ASN A 521 15.73 0.30 -0.09
CA ASN A 521 14.75 -0.58 -0.74
C ASN A 521 15.03 -0.75 -2.24
N LEU A 522 15.92 0.07 -2.81
CA LEU A 522 16.16 0.18 -4.25
C LEU A 522 17.63 -0.08 -4.62
N ILE A 523 18.58 0.11 -3.70
CA ILE A 523 20.00 -0.20 -3.85
C ILE A 523 20.36 -1.33 -2.87
N PRO A 524 20.69 -2.55 -3.36
CA PRO A 524 21.05 -3.66 -2.49
C PRO A 524 22.25 -3.36 -1.58
N LEU A 525 22.25 -3.95 -0.38
CA LEU A 525 23.29 -3.81 0.65
C LEU A 525 23.40 -2.41 1.29
N CYS A 526 22.67 -1.40 0.80
CA CYS A 526 22.51 -0.15 1.52
C CYS A 526 21.73 -0.38 2.82
N HIS A 527 22.17 0.27 3.90
CA HIS A 527 21.51 0.18 5.20
C HIS A 527 20.24 1.04 5.23
N HIS A 528 19.33 0.73 6.15
CA HIS A 528 18.23 1.65 6.45
C HIS A 528 18.71 2.77 7.37
N ILE A 529 18.54 4.02 6.95
CA ILE A 529 19.08 5.20 7.62
C ILE A 529 17.94 6.15 8.05
N PRO A 530 17.85 6.53 9.33
CA PRO A 530 16.89 7.53 9.80
C PRO A 530 17.34 8.93 9.36
N LEU A 531 16.93 9.34 8.16
CA LEU A 531 17.19 10.68 7.60
C LEU A 531 16.50 11.77 8.43
N ALA A 532 17.32 12.66 9.00
CA ALA A 532 16.85 13.82 9.78
C ALA A 532 16.55 15.05 8.89
N TYR A 533 17.19 15.13 7.72
CA TYR A 533 16.99 16.22 6.76
C TYR A 533 17.25 15.73 5.32
N VAL A 534 16.41 16.18 4.40
CA VAL A 534 16.62 16.10 2.95
C VAL A 534 16.13 17.40 2.34
N ASP A 535 16.95 18.05 1.50
CA ASP A 535 16.60 19.21 0.69
C ASP A 535 17.07 19.00 -0.75
N THR A 536 16.47 19.71 -1.70
CA THR A 536 16.92 19.76 -3.10
C THR A 536 16.64 21.14 -3.67
N ARG A 537 17.71 21.83 -4.06
CA ARG A 537 17.63 23.16 -4.68
C ARG A 537 17.92 23.07 -6.16
N PHE A 538 17.21 23.86 -6.94
CA PHE A 538 17.37 23.97 -8.38
C PHE A 538 17.99 25.32 -8.75
N LYS A 539 18.92 25.32 -9.71
CA LYS A 539 19.40 26.52 -10.39
C LYS A 539 19.26 26.34 -11.88
N HIS A 540 18.61 27.29 -12.53
CA HIS A 540 18.22 27.21 -13.94
C HIS A 540 18.98 28.25 -14.75
N ASP A 541 19.94 27.78 -15.55
CA ASP A 541 20.63 28.58 -16.56
C ASP A 541 19.77 28.58 -17.83
N GLN A 542 19.02 29.68 -18.02
CA GLN A 542 18.09 29.82 -19.16
C GLN A 542 18.81 30.12 -20.49
N GLU A 543 20.07 30.58 -20.45
CA GLU A 543 20.85 30.88 -21.66
C GLU A 543 21.44 29.59 -22.26
N LYS A 544 21.95 28.71 -21.40
CA LYS A 544 22.54 27.41 -21.77
C LYS A 544 21.52 26.27 -21.74
N TYR A 545 20.28 26.55 -21.30
CA TYR A 545 19.20 25.59 -21.13
C TYR A 545 19.55 24.43 -20.19
N LEU A 546 20.21 24.73 -19.06
CA LEU A 546 20.64 23.76 -18.05
C LEU A 546 19.88 23.94 -16.74
N LEU A 547 19.32 22.85 -16.21
CA LEU A 547 18.76 22.82 -14.86
C LEU A 547 19.64 21.98 -13.94
N HIS A 548 20.36 22.62 -13.03
CA HIS A 548 21.18 21.96 -12.02
C HIS A 548 20.34 21.66 -10.77
N ALA A 549 20.38 20.42 -10.29
CA ALA A 549 19.78 20.00 -9.02
C ALA A 549 20.89 19.69 -8.01
N ARG A 550 20.88 20.34 -6.84
CA ARG A 550 21.79 20.10 -5.70
C ARG A 550 20.97 19.52 -4.55
N SER A 551 21.29 18.31 -4.10
CA SER A 551 20.51 17.58 -3.09
C SER A 551 21.35 17.28 -1.86
N SER A 552 20.83 17.61 -0.68
CA SER A 552 21.56 17.59 0.59
C SER A 552 20.85 16.73 1.62
N THR A 553 21.54 15.74 2.21
CA THR A 553 20.98 14.82 3.22
C THR A 553 21.76 14.87 4.52
N ARG A 554 21.08 14.78 5.66
CA ARG A 554 21.71 14.68 6.99
C ARG A 554 21.01 13.65 7.87
N CYS A 555 21.79 12.98 8.72
CA CYS A 555 21.32 12.03 9.73
C CYS A 555 22.34 11.91 10.89
N ILE A 556 22.02 11.07 11.88
CA ILE A 556 23.01 10.50 12.81
C ILE A 556 23.02 8.99 12.54
N ALA A 557 24.16 8.44 12.12
CA ALA A 557 24.25 7.05 11.67
C ALA A 557 25.65 6.45 11.88
N ASN A 558 25.69 5.13 12.02
CA ASN A 558 26.91 4.31 12.05
C ASN A 558 27.48 4.03 10.64
N THR A 559 26.65 4.15 9.60
CA THR A 559 27.06 4.15 8.18
C THR A 559 27.07 5.57 7.57
N GLY A 560 27.60 5.72 6.36
CA GLY A 560 27.51 6.93 5.53
C GLY A 560 26.11 7.16 4.93
N VAL A 561 25.88 8.35 4.34
CA VAL A 561 24.59 8.84 3.79
C VAL A 561 24.71 9.33 2.33
N GLU A 562 25.82 8.98 1.67
CA GLU A 562 26.14 9.36 0.28
C GLU A 562 25.06 8.92 -0.72
N MET A 563 24.51 7.71 -0.52
CA MET A 563 23.59 7.07 -1.46
C MET A 563 22.23 7.77 -1.45
N GLU A 564 21.79 8.23 -0.29
CA GLU A 564 20.55 8.97 -0.11
C GLU A 564 20.60 10.35 -0.79
N ALA A 565 21.77 11.01 -0.78
CA ALA A 565 21.99 12.26 -1.52
C ALA A 565 21.98 12.04 -3.04
N LEU A 566 22.70 11.02 -3.52
CA LEU A 566 22.71 10.62 -4.93
C LEU A 566 21.31 10.22 -5.41
N MET A 567 20.56 9.50 -4.58
CA MET A 567 19.19 9.06 -4.88
C MET A 567 18.20 10.23 -4.90
N ALA A 568 18.28 11.15 -3.93
CA ALA A 568 17.52 12.40 -3.95
C ALA A 568 17.73 13.15 -5.28
N CYS A 569 19.00 13.36 -5.67
CA CYS A 569 19.35 14.08 -6.88
C CYS A 569 18.86 13.37 -8.15
N THR A 570 19.03 12.05 -8.22
CA THR A 570 18.59 11.24 -9.37
C THR A 570 17.07 11.29 -9.53
N ILE A 571 16.32 11.12 -8.43
CA ILE A 571 14.85 11.15 -8.46
C ILE A 571 14.31 12.56 -8.73
N ALA A 572 14.98 13.62 -8.26
CA ALA A 572 14.65 15.00 -8.62
C ALA A 572 14.70 15.20 -10.14
N LEU A 573 15.83 14.87 -10.77
CA LEU A 573 16.06 15.06 -12.21
C LEU A 573 15.15 14.17 -13.07
N LEU A 574 14.90 12.91 -12.64
CA LEU A 574 13.93 12.02 -13.29
C LEU A 574 12.48 12.53 -13.15
N THR A 575 12.14 13.22 -12.06
CA THR A 575 10.80 13.80 -11.88
C THR A 575 10.60 15.01 -12.79
N VAL A 576 11.60 15.89 -12.92
CA VAL A 576 11.58 16.96 -13.94
C VAL A 576 11.42 16.35 -15.33
N TYR A 577 12.17 15.28 -15.65
CA TYR A 577 12.02 14.58 -16.94
C TYR A 577 10.59 14.04 -17.12
N ASP A 578 9.99 13.37 -16.13
CA ASP A 578 8.61 12.87 -16.25
C ASP A 578 7.61 13.99 -16.50
N MET A 579 7.73 15.09 -15.76
CA MET A 579 6.86 16.26 -15.91
C MET A 579 6.95 16.84 -17.33
N CYS A 580 8.16 16.93 -17.88
CA CYS A 580 8.44 17.61 -19.15
C CYS A 580 8.39 16.73 -20.41
N LYS A 581 8.46 15.40 -20.32
CA LYS A 581 8.58 14.48 -21.48
C LYS A 581 7.42 14.51 -22.50
N ALA A 582 6.32 15.18 -22.17
CA ALA A 582 5.19 15.41 -23.06
C ALA A 582 5.42 16.59 -24.03
N ILE A 583 6.40 17.45 -23.74
CA ILE A 583 6.84 18.58 -24.57
C ILE A 583 7.97 18.10 -25.50
N SER A 584 9.04 17.55 -24.93
CA SER A 584 10.10 16.88 -25.69
C SER A 584 10.76 15.76 -24.87
N GLN A 585 11.22 14.71 -25.54
CA GLN A 585 11.90 13.56 -24.94
C GLN A 585 13.44 13.68 -25.02
N GLU A 586 13.96 14.75 -25.63
CA GLU A 586 15.39 14.93 -25.93
C GLU A 586 16.24 15.40 -24.74
N MET A 587 15.61 15.70 -23.59
CA MET A 587 16.31 16.06 -22.35
C MET A 587 17.35 15.01 -21.96
N ARG A 588 18.48 15.42 -21.37
CA ARG A 588 19.56 14.50 -20.97
C ARG A 588 19.99 14.78 -19.53
N MET A 589 19.94 13.74 -18.69
CA MET A 589 20.47 13.81 -17.33
C MET A 589 21.98 13.53 -17.38
N THR A 590 22.79 14.44 -16.84
CA THR A 590 24.25 14.37 -16.82
C THR A 590 24.79 14.69 -15.43
N ASP A 591 26.08 14.43 -15.22
CA ASP A 591 26.87 14.90 -14.08
C ASP A 591 26.37 14.53 -12.67
N VAL A 592 25.49 13.52 -12.55
CA VAL A 592 24.99 13.02 -11.26
C VAL A 592 26.16 12.43 -10.46
N ARG A 593 26.62 13.18 -9.45
CA ARG A 593 27.81 12.85 -8.65
C ARG A 593 27.70 13.36 -7.21
N LEU A 594 28.47 12.74 -6.32
CA LEU A 594 28.66 13.24 -4.96
C LEU A 594 29.55 14.49 -5.01
N ILE A 595 29.14 15.57 -4.36
CA ILE A 595 29.92 16.80 -4.21
C ILE A 595 30.80 16.72 -2.98
N HIS A 596 30.20 16.37 -1.83
CA HIS A 596 30.95 16.14 -0.61
C HIS A 596 30.19 15.25 0.38
N LYS A 597 30.93 14.69 1.34
CA LYS A 597 30.39 14.09 2.56
C LYS A 597 31.23 14.49 3.77
N ILE A 598 30.59 14.56 4.92
CA ILE A 598 31.22 14.80 6.23
C ILE A 598 30.65 13.81 7.24
N GLY A 599 31.53 13.20 8.04
CA GLY A 599 31.18 12.34 9.18
C GLY A 599 31.51 10.85 8.98
N GLY A 600 32.17 10.26 9.98
CA GLY A 600 32.68 8.89 9.98
C GLY A 600 34.20 8.82 9.76
N GLU A 601 34.69 7.64 9.36
CA GLU A 601 36.11 7.35 9.12
C GLU A 601 36.71 8.15 7.94
N THR A 602 35.90 8.52 6.95
CA THR A 602 36.35 9.25 5.74
C THR A 602 35.42 10.40 5.41
N ASN A 603 35.98 11.60 5.32
CA ASN A 603 35.36 12.75 4.66
C ASN A 603 35.75 12.76 3.18
N TYR A 604 34.86 13.23 2.31
CA TYR A 604 35.19 13.51 0.91
C TYR A 604 34.78 14.95 0.63
N LEU A 605 35.75 15.81 0.28
CA LEU A 605 35.50 17.16 -0.18
C LEU A 605 35.87 17.20 -1.66
N GLY A 606 34.88 16.96 -2.52
CA GLY A 606 35.06 17.02 -3.97
C GLY A 606 35.43 18.42 -4.43
N ASP A 607 35.98 18.50 -5.66
CA ASP A 607 36.57 19.72 -6.19
C ASP A 607 35.59 20.92 -6.16
N ARG A 608 35.90 21.89 -5.30
CA ARG A 608 35.09 23.08 -5.06
C ARG A 608 35.14 24.09 -6.21
N SER A 609 36.10 23.97 -7.14
CA SER A 609 36.32 24.97 -8.21
C SER A 609 35.21 25.04 -9.27
N LEU A 610 34.30 24.06 -9.29
CA LEU A 610 33.28 23.91 -10.34
C LEU A 610 31.88 24.49 -9.99
N TYR A 611 31.73 25.30 -8.92
CA TYR A 611 30.40 25.67 -8.39
C TYR A 611 30.21 27.15 -8.07
N ASN A 612 29.45 27.86 -8.92
CA ASN A 612 28.87 29.18 -8.61
C ASN A 612 27.50 29.04 -7.91
N PHE A 613 27.53 28.71 -6.62
CA PHE A 613 26.41 28.84 -5.67
C PHE A 613 26.97 29.51 -4.40
N GLU A 614 26.57 30.76 -4.12
CA GLU A 614 27.19 31.59 -3.07
C GLU A 614 26.56 31.42 -1.67
N GLU A 615 25.58 30.52 -1.52
CA GLU A 615 24.68 30.44 -0.34
C GLU A 615 24.99 29.31 0.65
N ASP A 616 26.10 28.56 0.51
CA ASP A 616 26.55 27.63 1.56
C ASP A 616 27.35 28.38 2.65
N ARG A 617 26.63 29.23 3.42
CA ARG A 617 27.09 29.93 4.65
C ARG A 617 26.20 29.60 5.84
#